data_AF-A0A645BVE6-F1
#
_entry.id   AF-A0A645BVE6-F1
#
_cell.length_a   1.000
_cell.length_b   1.000
_cell.length_c   1.000
_cell.angle_alpha   90.00
_cell.angle_beta   90.00
_cell.angle_gamma   90.00
#
_symmetry.space_group_name_H-M   'P 1'
#
loop_
_entity.id
_entity.type
_entity.pdbx_description
1 polymer ?
#
loop_
_entity_poly.entity_id
_entity_poly.type
_entity_poly.pdbx_seq_one_letter_code
_entity_poly.pdbx_strand_id
1 'polypeptide(L)'
;MEQKARVISSTELASEFRYSNPILDDDTAVVFISQSGETADTLAALRMCNEKGIDTFAIVNVLGSSLAKEAKVFLPTLAGKEISVATTKAYCSQVAVLSLLCLKKAMEENKLSREEKLAIENEIERLPLLMKKYIDQTSVEKIADTIQHHNHVFFLGRGLDYALSLEGSLKLKEISYIHSEAYAAGELKHGTISLIEKDTPVITCITNPDLVLKSISNTKEVETRGAKVFLLIREDLYSNLMDASAVILLPKVHDVLQGIVSILPYQLLAYTVAKKLGCDIDQPRNLAKSVTVE
;
A
#
# COMPACT_ATOMS: atom_id res chain seq x y z
N MET A 1 -4.22 -4.17 -12.62
CA MET A 1 -4.15 -4.18 -14.10
C MET A 1 -3.91 -5.59 -14.63
N GLU A 2 -2.74 -6.19 -14.40
CA GLU A 2 -2.36 -7.48 -15.01
C GLU A 2 -3.34 -8.63 -14.78
N GLN A 3 -3.72 -8.89 -13.53
CA GLN A 3 -4.54 -10.07 -13.21
C GLN A 3 -5.97 -9.98 -13.76
N LYS A 4 -6.61 -8.80 -13.64
CA LYS A 4 -8.03 -8.60 -13.97
C LYS A 4 -8.25 -8.06 -15.39
N ALA A 5 -7.40 -7.14 -15.84
CA ALA A 5 -7.51 -6.47 -17.13
C ALA A 5 -6.55 -7.03 -18.20
N ARG A 6 -5.58 -7.90 -17.82
CA ARG A 6 -4.59 -8.50 -18.74
C ARG A 6 -3.73 -7.48 -19.48
N VAL A 7 -3.51 -6.31 -18.87
CA VAL A 7 -2.60 -5.26 -19.35
C VAL A 7 -1.27 -5.40 -18.63
N ILE A 8 -0.16 -5.47 -19.37
CA ILE A 8 1.20 -5.47 -18.81
C ILE A 8 1.39 -4.20 -17.97
N SER A 9 1.93 -4.32 -16.76
CA SER A 9 2.09 -3.15 -15.90
C SER A 9 3.36 -3.26 -15.07
N SER A 10 4.15 -2.20 -15.08
CA SER A 10 5.31 -2.04 -14.20
C SER A 10 5.14 -0.77 -13.37
N THR A 11 5.92 -0.69 -12.29
CA THR A 11 6.00 0.49 -11.42
C THR A 11 7.46 0.81 -11.19
N GLU A 12 7.82 2.09 -11.27
CA GLU A 12 9.18 2.57 -11.09
C GLU A 12 9.17 3.86 -10.28
N LEU A 13 10.25 4.12 -9.54
CA LEU A 13 10.45 5.39 -8.86
C LEU A 13 10.70 6.46 -9.93
N ALA A 14 10.02 7.61 -9.82
CA ALA A 14 10.12 8.67 -10.81
C ALA A 14 11.55 9.19 -10.98
N SER A 15 12.34 9.19 -9.90
CA SER A 15 13.76 9.57 -9.90
C SER A 15 14.60 8.65 -10.78
N GLU A 16 14.29 7.35 -10.83
CA GLU A 16 15.01 6.40 -11.70
C GLU A 16 14.47 6.43 -13.13
N PHE A 17 13.14 6.47 -13.28
CA PHE A 17 12.47 6.44 -14.58
C PHE A 17 12.90 7.58 -15.51
N ARG A 18 13.08 8.79 -14.97
CA ARG A 18 13.52 9.95 -15.76
C ARG A 18 14.95 9.82 -16.30
N TYR A 19 15.77 8.95 -15.70
CA TYR A 19 17.17 8.74 -16.07
C TYR A 19 17.43 7.39 -16.75
N SER A 20 16.45 6.47 -16.80
CA SER A 20 16.61 5.12 -17.34
C SER A 20 16.49 4.99 -18.87
N ASN A 21 16.16 6.09 -19.58
CA ASN A 21 15.80 6.11 -21.00
C ASN A 21 14.77 5.00 -21.34
N PRO A 22 13.55 5.08 -20.79
CA PRO A 22 12.57 4.00 -20.90
C PRO A 22 12.12 3.82 -22.35
N ILE A 23 11.92 2.55 -22.72
CA ILE A 23 11.32 2.15 -24.00
C ILE A 23 9.81 2.31 -23.85
N LEU A 24 9.25 3.31 -24.52
CA LEU A 24 7.83 3.62 -24.53
C LEU A 24 7.37 3.63 -25.99
N ASP A 25 6.26 2.98 -26.28
CA ASP A 25 5.62 2.95 -27.59
C ASP A 25 4.24 3.64 -27.56
N ASP A 26 3.59 3.73 -28.72
CA ASP A 26 2.28 4.39 -28.87
C ASP A 26 1.14 3.64 -28.13
N ASP A 27 1.35 2.38 -27.76
CA ASP A 27 0.41 1.56 -26.98
C ASP A 27 0.67 1.66 -25.46
N THR A 28 1.66 2.46 -25.05
CA THR A 28 2.04 2.65 -23.66
C THR A 28 1.35 3.87 -23.06
N ALA A 29 0.71 3.68 -21.90
CA ALA A 29 0.22 4.76 -21.06
C ALA A 29 1.02 4.82 -19.74
N VAL A 30 1.38 6.03 -19.31
CA VAL A 30 2.12 6.25 -18.06
C VAL A 30 1.21 6.93 -17.04
N VAL A 31 1.08 6.33 -15.86
CA VAL A 31 0.25 6.83 -14.76
C VAL A 31 1.15 7.44 -13.68
N PHE A 32 1.09 8.75 -13.54
CA PHE A 32 1.77 9.52 -12.50
C PHE A 32 0.88 9.64 -11.26
N ILE A 33 1.43 9.34 -10.10
CA ILE A 33 0.71 9.38 -8.82
C ILE A 33 1.42 10.37 -7.91
N SER A 34 0.71 11.40 -7.43
CA SER A 34 1.27 12.37 -6.50
C SER A 34 0.19 12.97 -5.62
N GLN A 35 0.44 13.12 -4.32
CA GLN A 35 -0.50 13.81 -3.45
C GLN A 35 -0.53 15.32 -3.77
N SER A 36 0.63 15.96 -3.85
CA SER A 36 0.76 17.41 -4.04
C SER A 36 0.59 17.84 -5.49
N GLY A 37 0.95 16.98 -6.45
CA GLY A 37 1.02 17.36 -7.85
C GLY A 37 2.27 18.16 -8.23
N GLU A 38 3.19 18.36 -7.27
CA GLU A 38 4.36 19.25 -7.39
C GLU A 38 5.70 18.53 -7.08
N THR A 39 5.68 17.20 -6.93
CA THR A 39 6.89 16.40 -6.71
C THR A 39 7.83 16.52 -7.91
N ALA A 40 9.04 17.02 -7.69
CA ALA A 40 9.96 17.43 -8.77
C ALA A 40 10.27 16.31 -9.76
N ASP A 41 10.69 15.13 -9.27
CA ASP A 41 11.01 13.99 -10.13
C ASP A 41 9.79 13.49 -10.92
N THR A 42 8.62 13.44 -10.29
CA THR A 42 7.38 13.01 -10.95
C THR A 42 6.97 13.98 -12.05
N LEU A 43 7.11 15.29 -11.82
CA LEU A 43 6.82 16.32 -12.82
C LEU A 43 7.83 16.29 -13.98
N ALA A 44 9.11 16.08 -13.69
CA ALA A 44 10.14 15.93 -14.72
C ALA A 44 9.87 14.71 -15.60
N ALA A 45 9.53 13.57 -15.01
CA ALA A 45 9.16 12.35 -15.73
C ALA A 45 7.90 12.55 -16.58
N LEU A 46 6.88 13.29 -16.09
CA LEU A 46 5.70 13.63 -16.88
C LEU A 46 6.06 14.43 -18.14
N ARG A 47 6.88 15.49 -17.98
CA ARG A 47 7.30 16.34 -19.09
C ARG A 47 8.07 15.55 -20.14
N MET A 48 8.97 14.67 -19.73
CA MET A 48 9.68 13.75 -20.63
C MET A 48 8.72 12.87 -21.45
N CYS A 49 7.68 12.31 -20.81
CA CYS A 49 6.67 11.51 -21.52
C CYS A 49 5.85 12.35 -22.51
N ASN A 50 5.47 13.56 -22.11
CA ASN A 50 4.74 14.49 -22.96
C ASN A 50 5.55 14.92 -24.20
N GLU A 51 6.86 15.19 -24.05
CA GLU A 51 7.77 15.50 -25.16
C GLU A 51 7.87 14.35 -26.17
N LYS A 52 7.82 13.10 -25.68
CA LYS A 52 7.79 11.88 -26.51
C LYS A 52 6.39 11.56 -27.07
N GLY A 53 5.37 12.35 -26.75
CA GLY A 53 3.99 12.13 -27.22
C GLY A 53 3.23 11.01 -26.53
N ILE A 54 3.77 10.43 -25.45
CA ILE A 54 3.19 9.28 -24.72
C ILE A 54 1.91 9.69 -23.98
N ASP A 55 0.95 8.77 -23.84
CA ASP A 55 -0.27 9.02 -23.08
C ASP A 55 -0.02 9.09 -21.58
N THR A 56 -0.38 10.22 -20.96
CA THR A 56 -0.09 10.50 -19.56
C THR A 56 -1.36 10.69 -18.74
N PHE A 57 -1.44 9.95 -17.63
CA PHE A 57 -2.51 10.06 -16.64
C PHE A 57 -1.92 10.59 -15.33
N ALA A 58 -2.59 11.52 -14.67
CA ALA A 58 -2.17 12.04 -13.37
C ALA A 58 -3.23 11.80 -12.30
N ILE A 59 -2.93 10.93 -11.33
CA ILE A 59 -3.74 10.71 -10.13
C ILE A 59 -3.25 11.65 -9.03
N VAL A 60 -3.97 12.77 -8.84
CA VAL A 60 -3.52 13.87 -7.98
C VAL A 60 -4.62 14.39 -7.06
N ASN A 61 -4.25 14.80 -5.84
CA ASN A 61 -5.20 15.32 -4.86
C ASN A 61 -5.39 16.84 -4.93
N VAL A 62 -4.32 17.59 -5.19
CA VAL A 62 -4.37 19.07 -5.29
C VAL A 62 -4.84 19.48 -6.68
N LEU A 63 -6.04 20.05 -6.73
CA LEU A 63 -6.63 20.61 -7.95
C LEU A 63 -5.77 21.77 -8.47
N GLY A 64 -5.48 21.78 -9.78
CA GLY A 64 -4.74 22.87 -10.43
C GLY A 64 -3.22 22.88 -10.21
N SER A 65 -2.67 21.82 -9.62
CA SER A 65 -1.22 21.57 -9.55
C SER A 65 -0.59 21.39 -10.93
N SER A 66 0.74 21.43 -11.01
CA SER A 66 1.51 21.26 -12.24
C SER A 66 1.18 19.94 -12.94
N LEU A 67 1.26 18.81 -12.21
CA LEU A 67 0.89 17.50 -12.77
C LEU A 67 -0.57 17.46 -13.28
N ALA A 68 -1.50 18.08 -12.55
CA ALA A 68 -2.91 18.09 -12.95
C ALA A 68 -3.17 18.93 -14.22
N LYS A 69 -2.34 19.95 -14.49
CA LYS A 69 -2.45 20.80 -15.68
C LYS A 69 -1.75 20.22 -16.89
N GLU A 70 -0.61 19.55 -16.67
CA GLU A 70 0.28 19.13 -17.75
C GLU A 70 0.01 17.70 -18.26
N ALA A 71 -0.67 16.85 -17.49
CA ALA A 71 -1.02 15.50 -17.95
C ALA A 71 -2.19 15.52 -18.96
N LYS A 72 -2.18 14.58 -19.92
CA LYS A 72 -3.27 14.46 -20.91
C LYS A 72 -4.60 14.10 -20.25
N VAL A 73 -4.57 13.27 -19.21
CA VAL A 73 -5.76 12.88 -18.44
C VAL A 73 -5.52 13.14 -16.95
N PHE A 74 -6.35 13.98 -16.36
CA PHE A 74 -6.34 14.25 -14.94
C PHE A 74 -7.40 13.41 -14.21
N LEU A 75 -6.97 12.69 -13.16
CA LEU A 75 -7.80 11.84 -12.32
C LEU A 75 -7.73 12.34 -10.85
N PRO A 76 -8.65 13.22 -10.41
CA PRO A 76 -8.61 13.75 -9.05
C PRO A 76 -8.93 12.68 -8.01
N THR A 77 -8.17 12.65 -6.90
CA THR A 77 -8.47 11.74 -5.78
C THR A 77 -9.56 12.26 -4.84
N LEU A 78 -9.78 13.59 -4.81
CA LEU A 78 -10.79 14.27 -3.99
C LEU A 78 -10.77 13.91 -2.49
N ALA A 79 -9.60 13.60 -1.93
CA ALA A 79 -9.43 13.24 -0.51
C ALA A 79 -9.50 14.46 0.43
N GLY A 80 -9.62 15.67 -0.13
CA GLY A 80 -9.54 16.94 0.59
C GLY A 80 -8.12 17.23 1.10
N LYS A 81 -7.95 18.32 1.85
CA LYS A 81 -6.64 18.74 2.37
C LYS A 81 -6.08 17.70 3.35
N GLU A 82 -4.83 17.27 3.14
CA GLU A 82 -4.11 16.37 4.04
C GLU A 82 -2.95 17.14 4.66
N ILE A 83 -2.94 17.27 6.00
CA ILE A 83 -2.03 18.17 6.73
C ILE A 83 -0.79 17.41 7.21
N SER A 84 -0.98 16.26 7.88
CA SER A 84 0.12 15.41 8.34
C SER A 84 1.07 15.08 7.19
N VAL A 85 2.38 15.11 7.46
CA VAL A 85 3.41 14.74 6.48
C VAL A 85 3.17 13.31 5.96
N ALA A 86 2.96 12.35 6.86
CA ALA A 86 2.68 10.97 6.50
C ALA A 86 1.30 10.86 5.82
N THR A 87 1.30 10.46 4.56
CA THR A 87 0.07 10.31 3.77
C THR A 87 -0.75 9.10 4.20
N THR A 88 -2.08 9.27 4.31
CA THR A 88 -3.02 8.23 4.75
C THR A 88 -4.25 8.15 3.83
N LYS A 89 -5.16 9.12 3.92
CA LYS A 89 -6.36 9.18 3.10
C LYS A 89 -6.04 9.39 1.63
N ALA A 90 -5.00 10.16 1.30
CA ALA A 90 -4.60 10.32 -0.10
C ALA A 90 -4.09 9.00 -0.68
N TYR A 91 -3.37 8.17 0.08
CA TYR A 91 -3.01 6.81 -0.34
C TYR A 91 -4.27 5.97 -0.63
N CYS A 92 -5.23 5.92 0.30
CA CYS A 92 -6.46 5.13 0.11
C CYS A 92 -7.25 5.61 -1.13
N SER A 93 -7.37 6.92 -1.34
CA SER A 93 -8.02 7.46 -2.53
C SER A 93 -7.24 7.21 -3.82
N GLN A 94 -5.91 7.24 -3.81
CA GLN A 94 -5.07 6.88 -4.96
C GLN A 94 -5.26 5.41 -5.34
N VAL A 95 -5.24 4.50 -4.37
CA VAL A 95 -5.53 3.08 -4.59
C VAL A 95 -6.95 2.91 -5.12
N ALA A 96 -7.94 3.63 -4.59
CA ALA A 96 -9.31 3.59 -5.10
C ALA A 96 -9.40 4.02 -6.58
N VAL A 97 -8.74 5.11 -6.98
CA VAL A 97 -8.70 5.56 -8.38
C VAL A 97 -8.00 4.53 -9.28
N LEU A 98 -6.90 3.94 -8.83
CA LEU A 98 -6.22 2.85 -9.56
C LEU A 98 -7.11 1.60 -9.71
N SER A 99 -7.84 1.24 -8.65
CA SER A 99 -8.82 0.16 -8.66
C SER A 99 -9.92 0.42 -9.69
N LEU A 100 -10.48 1.64 -9.71
CA LEU A 100 -11.48 2.05 -10.70
C LEU A 100 -10.93 2.05 -12.13
N LEU A 101 -9.68 2.50 -12.33
CA LEU A 101 -9.01 2.44 -13.63
C LEU A 101 -8.85 0.98 -14.10
N CYS A 102 -8.45 0.08 -13.20
CA CYS A 102 -8.36 -1.34 -13.48
C CYS A 102 -9.72 -1.96 -13.83
N LEU A 103 -10.78 -1.59 -13.11
CA LEU A 103 -12.14 -2.07 -13.37
C LEU A 103 -12.64 -1.56 -14.72
N LYS A 104 -12.46 -0.26 -15.02
CA LYS A 104 -12.82 0.32 -16.31
C LYS A 104 -12.18 -0.45 -17.46
N LYS A 105 -10.86 -0.67 -17.41
CA LYS A 105 -10.16 -1.43 -18.46
C LYS A 105 -10.64 -2.88 -18.54
N ALA A 106 -10.86 -3.55 -17.40
CA ALA A 106 -11.41 -4.91 -17.39
C ALA A 106 -12.83 -4.99 -17.97
N MET A 107 -13.66 -3.94 -17.80
CA MET A 107 -14.98 -3.85 -18.42
C MET A 107 -14.89 -3.67 -19.93
N GLU A 108 -14.01 -2.79 -20.42
CA GLU A 108 -13.77 -2.57 -21.86
C GLU A 108 -13.28 -3.86 -22.55
N GLU A 109 -12.46 -4.65 -21.86
CA GLU A 109 -11.96 -5.95 -22.33
C GLU A 109 -12.94 -7.12 -22.12
N ASN A 110 -14.18 -6.84 -21.68
CA ASN A 110 -15.22 -7.82 -21.37
C ASN A 110 -14.74 -8.95 -20.42
N LYS A 111 -13.88 -8.62 -19.45
CA LYS A 111 -13.30 -9.59 -18.49
C LYS A 111 -14.13 -9.76 -17.21
N LEU A 112 -15.19 -8.97 -17.04
CA LEU A 112 -16.06 -9.03 -15.87
C LEU A 112 -17.45 -9.49 -16.28
N SER A 113 -17.96 -10.52 -15.60
CA SER A 113 -19.35 -10.95 -15.73
C SER A 113 -20.32 -9.89 -15.17
N ARG A 114 -21.60 -9.99 -15.54
CA ARG A 114 -22.63 -9.08 -15.00
C ARG A 114 -22.76 -9.20 -13.48
N GLU A 115 -22.65 -10.41 -12.94
CA GLU A 115 -22.76 -10.68 -11.50
C GLU A 115 -21.57 -10.06 -10.75
N GLU A 116 -20.35 -10.21 -11.26
CA GLU A 116 -19.17 -9.58 -10.67
C GLU A 116 -19.26 -8.05 -10.69
N LYS A 117 -19.72 -7.45 -11.78
CA LYS A 117 -19.92 -5.99 -11.86
C LYS A 117 -20.87 -5.50 -10.76
N LEU A 118 -22.04 -6.14 -10.64
CA LEU A 118 -23.02 -5.79 -9.60
C LEU A 118 -22.47 -6.00 -8.19
N ALA A 119 -21.70 -7.06 -7.95
CA ALA A 119 -21.07 -7.29 -6.65
C ALA A 119 -20.06 -6.18 -6.31
N ILE A 120 -19.19 -5.82 -7.26
CA ILE A 120 -18.18 -4.77 -7.09
C ILE A 120 -18.84 -3.40 -6.86
N GLU A 121 -19.87 -3.05 -7.63
CA GLU A 121 -20.63 -1.81 -7.45
C GLU A 121 -21.21 -1.71 -6.03
N ASN A 122 -21.89 -2.76 -5.58
CA ASN A 122 -22.44 -2.83 -4.21
C ASN A 122 -21.35 -2.69 -3.13
N GLU A 123 -20.17 -3.26 -3.35
CA GLU A 123 -19.06 -3.14 -2.42
C GLU A 123 -18.46 -1.74 -2.40
N ILE A 124 -18.29 -1.09 -3.55
CA ILE A 124 -17.81 0.30 -3.65
C ILE A 124 -18.73 1.23 -2.85
N GLU A 125 -20.05 1.07 -2.99
CA GLU A 125 -21.03 1.88 -2.24
C GLU A 125 -20.93 1.69 -0.72
N ARG A 126 -20.67 0.45 -0.27
CA ARG A 126 -20.57 0.11 1.15
C ARG A 126 -19.19 0.38 1.75
N LEU A 127 -18.17 0.54 0.91
CA LEU A 127 -16.77 0.63 1.31
C LEU A 127 -16.51 1.72 2.36
N PRO A 128 -17.04 2.96 2.25
CA PRO A 128 -16.79 4.00 3.26
C PRO A 128 -17.33 3.63 4.64
N LEU A 129 -18.53 3.05 4.71
CA LEU A 129 -19.13 2.61 5.98
C LEU A 129 -18.37 1.43 6.57
N LEU A 130 -17.94 0.49 5.72
CA LEU A 130 -17.11 -0.64 6.12
C LEU A 130 -15.78 -0.16 6.70
N MET A 131 -15.07 0.74 6.01
CA MET A 131 -13.80 1.31 6.47
C MET A 131 -13.96 2.02 7.81
N LYS A 132 -15.00 2.85 7.97
CA LYS A 132 -15.28 3.54 9.24
C LYS A 132 -15.48 2.54 10.37
N LYS A 133 -16.41 1.60 10.19
CA LYS A 133 -16.69 0.56 11.20
C LYS A 133 -15.43 -0.22 11.55
N TYR A 134 -14.62 -0.55 10.54
CA TYR A 134 -13.40 -1.31 10.72
C TYR A 134 -12.35 -0.52 11.52
N ILE A 135 -12.14 0.77 11.21
CA ILE A 135 -11.26 1.66 11.97
C ILE A 135 -11.70 1.73 13.44
N ASP A 136 -13.01 1.94 13.68
CA ASP A 136 -13.56 2.11 15.03
C ASP A 136 -13.43 0.82 15.89
N GLN A 137 -13.40 -0.35 15.26
CA GLN A 137 -13.40 -1.65 15.95
C GLN A 137 -12.01 -2.32 16.01
N THR A 138 -11.08 -1.88 15.17
CA THR A 138 -9.75 -2.51 15.08
C THR A 138 -8.85 -2.01 16.21
N SER A 139 -8.42 -2.93 17.07
CA SER A 139 -7.40 -2.64 18.08
C SER A 139 -6.04 -3.16 17.64
N VAL A 140 -5.05 -2.25 17.68
CA VAL A 140 -3.63 -2.54 17.41
C VAL A 140 -2.78 -2.46 18.68
N GLU A 141 -3.39 -2.24 19.84
CA GLU A 141 -2.69 -1.96 21.11
C GLU A 141 -1.70 -3.05 21.50
N LYS A 142 -2.10 -4.32 21.48
CA LYS A 142 -1.22 -5.45 21.82
C LYS A 142 0.03 -5.53 20.93
N ILE A 143 -0.14 -5.20 19.66
CA ILE A 143 0.95 -5.18 18.67
C ILE A 143 1.85 -3.99 18.96
N ALA A 144 1.27 -2.80 19.13
CA ALA A 144 1.99 -1.57 19.43
C ALA A 144 2.77 -1.65 20.75
N ASP A 145 2.20 -2.28 21.78
CA ASP A 145 2.84 -2.52 23.07
C ASP A 145 4.08 -3.39 22.96
N THR A 146 4.10 -4.33 22.01
CA THR A 146 5.32 -5.09 21.71
C THR A 146 6.30 -4.22 20.93
N ILE A 147 5.84 -3.59 19.85
CA ILE A 147 6.71 -2.88 18.90
C ILE A 147 7.45 -1.71 19.55
N GLN A 148 6.83 -0.95 20.45
CA GLN A 148 7.47 0.21 21.11
C GLN A 148 8.76 -0.13 21.87
N HIS A 149 8.99 -1.42 22.19
CA HIS A 149 10.19 -1.89 22.89
C HIS A 149 11.27 -2.45 21.95
N HIS A 150 11.09 -2.35 20.63
CA HIS A 150 11.99 -2.91 19.64
C HIS A 150 12.51 -1.85 18.68
N ASN A 151 13.78 -1.98 18.30
CA ASN A 151 14.42 -1.09 17.33
C ASN A 151 14.17 -1.52 15.88
N HIS A 152 13.87 -2.81 15.67
CA HIS A 152 13.69 -3.42 14.36
C HIS A 152 12.34 -4.11 14.25
N VAL A 153 11.62 -3.90 13.16
CA VAL A 153 10.33 -4.54 12.87
C VAL A 153 10.29 -4.95 11.40
N PHE A 154 9.89 -6.19 11.14
CA PHE A 154 9.77 -6.69 9.76
C PHE A 154 8.31 -6.82 9.33
N PHE A 155 8.04 -6.52 8.06
CA PHE A 155 6.73 -6.64 7.43
C PHE A 155 6.80 -7.64 6.29
N LEU A 156 5.90 -8.62 6.27
CA LEU A 156 5.89 -9.71 5.30
C LEU A 156 4.59 -9.75 4.52
N GLY A 157 4.71 -9.93 3.21
CA GLY A 157 3.56 -10.19 2.35
C GLY A 157 3.95 -10.83 1.03
N ARG A 158 2.95 -11.31 0.27
CA ARG A 158 3.12 -11.84 -1.08
C ARG A 158 2.09 -11.20 -2.03
N GLY A 159 2.52 -10.84 -3.23
CA GLY A 159 1.65 -10.14 -4.19
C GLY A 159 1.20 -8.78 -3.63
N LEU A 160 -0.11 -8.52 -3.62
CA LEU A 160 -0.68 -7.29 -3.04
C LEU A 160 -0.23 -7.06 -1.58
N ASP A 161 -0.12 -8.12 -0.79
CA ASP A 161 0.26 -8.03 0.61
C ASP A 161 1.69 -7.50 0.80
N TYR A 162 2.57 -7.70 -0.18
CA TYR A 162 3.91 -7.12 -0.17
C TYR A 162 3.87 -5.60 -0.40
N ALA A 163 3.06 -5.13 -1.35
CA ALA A 163 2.86 -3.69 -1.56
C ALA A 163 2.27 -3.00 -0.30
N LEU A 164 1.32 -3.67 0.37
CA LEU A 164 0.79 -3.20 1.65
C LEU A 164 1.84 -3.20 2.77
N SER A 165 2.70 -4.22 2.80
CA SER A 165 3.81 -4.31 3.75
C SER A 165 4.82 -3.17 3.57
N LEU A 166 5.13 -2.82 2.32
CA LEU A 166 6.00 -1.69 1.98
C LEU A 166 5.44 -0.37 2.54
N GLU A 167 4.16 -0.09 2.30
CA GLU A 167 3.52 1.12 2.84
C GLU A 167 3.43 1.08 4.38
N GLY A 168 3.06 -0.06 4.97
CA GLY A 168 3.00 -0.20 6.43
C GLY A 168 4.35 0.01 7.11
N SER A 169 5.41 -0.54 6.52
CA SER A 169 6.79 -0.31 6.93
C SER A 169 7.14 1.17 6.81
N LEU A 170 6.84 1.81 5.68
CA LEU A 170 7.11 3.23 5.46
C LEU A 170 6.42 4.11 6.51
N LYS A 171 5.12 3.90 6.78
CA LYS A 171 4.39 4.66 7.82
C LYS A 171 5.05 4.50 9.18
N LEU A 172 5.37 3.27 9.59
CA LEU A 172 6.00 3.06 10.89
C LEU A 172 7.34 3.81 10.98
N LYS A 173 8.16 3.75 9.93
CA LYS A 173 9.46 4.44 9.86
C LYS A 173 9.33 5.95 9.95
N GLU A 174 8.40 6.53 9.20
CA GLU A 174 8.20 7.98 9.09
C GLU A 174 7.84 8.62 10.43
N ILE A 175 6.89 8.04 11.17
CA ILE A 175 6.31 8.71 12.34
C ILE A 175 6.76 8.15 13.70
N SER A 176 7.31 6.93 13.75
CA SER A 176 7.82 6.34 15.00
C SER A 176 9.34 6.30 15.09
N TYR A 177 10.04 6.47 13.97
CA TYR A 177 11.50 6.33 13.83
C TYR A 177 12.06 4.95 14.13
N ILE A 178 11.21 3.94 14.36
CA ILE A 178 11.62 2.55 14.43
C ILE A 178 12.13 2.12 13.06
N HIS A 179 13.25 1.40 13.04
CA HIS A 179 13.76 0.83 11.80
C HIS A 179 12.85 -0.33 11.38
N SER A 180 11.97 -0.05 10.42
CA SER A 180 11.13 -1.05 9.79
C SER A 180 11.57 -1.39 8.38
N GLU A 181 11.40 -2.65 8.00
CA GLU A 181 11.65 -3.11 6.64
C GLU A 181 10.61 -4.11 6.17
N ALA A 182 10.19 -3.99 4.90
CA ALA A 182 9.23 -4.89 4.29
C ALA A 182 9.92 -5.82 3.31
N TYR A 183 9.51 -7.08 3.33
CA TYR A 183 10.06 -8.13 2.48
C TYR A 183 8.96 -8.93 1.80
N ALA A 184 9.22 -9.30 0.55
CA ALA A 184 8.46 -10.35 -0.10
C ALA A 184 8.69 -11.64 0.69
N ALA A 185 7.64 -12.25 1.24
CA ALA A 185 7.78 -13.32 2.23
C ALA A 185 8.56 -14.55 1.69
N GLY A 186 8.52 -14.78 0.38
CA GLY A 186 9.28 -15.85 -0.27
C GLY A 186 10.80 -15.62 -0.28
N GLU A 187 11.25 -14.38 -0.16
CA GLU A 187 12.66 -14.00 -0.32
C GLU A 187 13.45 -14.04 1.00
N LEU A 188 12.78 -14.20 2.14
CA LEU A 188 13.40 -14.12 3.46
C LEU A 188 14.62 -15.04 3.61
N LYS A 189 14.54 -16.26 3.04
CA LYS A 189 15.60 -17.27 3.14
C LYS A 189 16.89 -16.90 2.43
N HIS A 190 16.86 -15.88 1.57
CA HIS A 190 18.01 -15.49 0.75
C HIS A 190 18.96 -14.50 1.44
N GLY A 191 18.78 -14.25 2.74
CA GLY A 191 19.74 -13.53 3.58
C GLY A 191 19.08 -12.90 4.79
N THR A 192 18.02 -12.14 4.56
CA THR A 192 17.28 -11.35 5.56
C THR A 192 16.88 -12.14 6.81
N ILE A 193 16.58 -13.43 6.66
CA ILE A 193 16.20 -14.28 7.79
C ILE A 193 17.29 -14.37 8.88
N SER A 194 18.54 -14.03 8.57
CA SER A 194 19.62 -13.93 9.57
C SER A 194 19.44 -12.78 10.56
N LEU A 195 18.59 -11.79 10.25
CA LEU A 195 18.25 -10.66 11.13
C LEU A 195 17.17 -11.01 12.15
N ILE A 196 16.53 -12.18 12.02
CA ILE A 196 15.50 -12.62 12.94
C ILE A 196 16.17 -13.19 14.19
N GLU A 197 15.93 -12.51 15.30
CA GLU A 197 16.34 -12.91 16.64
C GLU A 197 15.10 -13.31 17.47
N LYS A 198 15.35 -13.73 18.71
CA LYS A 198 14.28 -14.01 19.66
C LYS A 198 13.46 -12.75 19.91
N ASP A 199 12.14 -12.90 19.87
CA ASP A 199 11.12 -11.88 20.08
C ASP A 199 11.07 -10.78 19.00
N THR A 200 11.85 -10.87 17.92
CA THR A 200 11.81 -9.91 16.80
C THR A 200 10.38 -9.76 16.27
N PRO A 201 9.77 -8.56 16.29
CA PRO A 201 8.41 -8.35 15.80
C PRO A 201 8.34 -8.51 14.28
N VAL A 202 7.43 -9.38 13.84
CA VAL A 202 7.15 -9.59 12.42
C VAL A 202 5.66 -9.47 12.15
N ILE A 203 5.26 -8.55 11.28
CA ILE A 203 3.86 -8.35 10.90
C ILE A 203 3.65 -8.97 9.51
N THR A 204 2.78 -9.98 9.42
CA THR A 204 2.46 -10.64 8.14
C THR A 204 1.05 -10.26 7.70
N CYS A 205 0.88 -9.88 6.43
CA CYS A 205 -0.43 -9.74 5.80
C CYS A 205 -0.74 -10.89 4.85
N ILE A 206 -1.96 -11.44 4.93
CA ILE A 206 -2.45 -12.52 4.08
C ILE A 206 -3.88 -12.22 3.62
N THR A 207 -4.03 -11.76 2.39
CA THR A 207 -5.35 -11.47 1.79
C THR A 207 -5.68 -12.33 0.58
N ASN A 208 -4.67 -12.97 -0.02
CA ASN A 208 -4.84 -13.75 -1.24
C ASN A 208 -5.10 -15.25 -0.95
N PRO A 209 -6.26 -15.81 -1.35
CA PRO A 209 -6.58 -17.23 -1.16
C PRO A 209 -5.58 -18.18 -1.84
N ASP A 210 -5.07 -17.82 -3.02
CA ASP A 210 -4.14 -18.67 -3.79
C ASP A 210 -2.73 -18.73 -3.17
N LEU A 211 -2.41 -17.75 -2.30
CA LEU A 211 -1.10 -17.63 -1.66
C LEU A 211 -1.12 -18.00 -0.17
N VAL A 212 -2.30 -18.22 0.43
CA VAL A 212 -2.48 -18.41 1.88
C VAL A 212 -1.54 -19.47 2.47
N LEU A 213 -1.47 -20.66 1.86
CA LEU A 213 -0.64 -21.76 2.36
C LEU A 213 0.86 -21.42 2.28
N LYS A 214 1.27 -20.75 1.20
CA LYS A 214 2.68 -20.34 1.01
C LYS A 214 3.05 -19.23 2.00
N SER A 215 2.17 -18.24 2.19
CA SER A 215 2.38 -17.16 3.15
C SER A 215 2.46 -17.69 4.58
N ILE A 216 1.55 -18.59 5.00
CA ILE A 216 1.62 -19.24 6.32
C ILE A 216 2.94 -20.01 6.48
N SER A 217 3.38 -20.74 5.44
CA SER A 217 4.67 -21.45 5.48
C SER A 217 5.84 -20.49 5.72
N ASN A 218 5.90 -19.36 5.00
CA ASN A 218 6.96 -18.37 5.20
C ASN A 218 6.90 -17.72 6.58
N THR A 219 5.70 -17.47 7.11
CA THR A 219 5.54 -16.91 8.45
C THR A 219 5.96 -17.90 9.54
N LYS A 220 5.69 -19.20 9.38
CA LYS A 220 6.20 -20.24 10.31
C LYS A 220 7.72 -20.33 10.31
N GLU A 221 8.38 -20.04 9.18
CA GLU A 221 9.83 -20.08 9.09
C GLU A 221 10.51 -18.99 9.93
N VAL A 222 9.91 -17.80 10.04
CA VAL A 222 10.44 -16.76 10.93
C VAL A 222 10.07 -17.03 12.38
N GLU A 223 8.86 -17.54 12.65
CA GLU A 223 8.41 -17.92 13.99
C GLU A 223 9.33 -19.00 14.61
N THR A 224 9.67 -20.04 13.84
CA THR A 224 10.59 -21.10 14.28
C THR A 224 12.02 -20.60 14.58
N ARG A 225 12.36 -19.38 14.16
CA ARG A 225 13.64 -18.72 14.45
C ARG A 225 13.55 -17.70 15.59
N GLY A 226 12.40 -17.65 16.27
CA GLY A 226 12.19 -16.82 17.45
C GLY A 226 11.41 -15.54 17.17
N ALA A 227 10.97 -15.28 15.93
CA ALA A 227 10.15 -14.12 15.65
C ALA A 227 8.83 -14.14 16.42
N LYS A 228 8.40 -12.97 16.89
CA LYS A 228 7.08 -12.76 17.44
C LYS A 228 6.15 -12.27 16.33
N VAL A 229 5.32 -13.18 15.83
CA VAL A 229 4.47 -12.95 14.66
C VAL A 229 3.14 -12.29 15.03
N PHE A 230 2.79 -11.25 14.28
CA PHE A 230 1.48 -10.61 14.27
C PHE A 230 0.84 -10.79 12.90
N LEU A 231 -0.38 -11.31 12.86
CA LEU A 231 -1.05 -11.71 11.63
C LEU A 231 -2.19 -10.74 11.28
N LEU A 232 -2.13 -10.13 10.11
CA LEU A 232 -3.26 -9.48 9.45
C LEU A 232 -3.78 -10.43 8.38
N ILE A 233 -5.03 -10.88 8.48
CA ILE A 233 -5.54 -11.92 7.59
C ILE A 233 -6.99 -11.69 7.23
N ARG A 234 -7.34 -11.89 5.96
CA ARG A 234 -8.73 -11.81 5.51
C ARG A 234 -9.59 -12.83 6.25
N GLU A 235 -10.73 -12.39 6.75
CA GLU A 235 -11.56 -13.14 7.70
C GLU A 235 -11.99 -14.52 7.18
N ASP A 236 -12.21 -14.66 5.87
CA ASP A 236 -12.58 -15.93 5.23
C ASP A 236 -11.40 -16.89 5.01
N LEU A 237 -10.17 -16.40 5.16
CA LEU A 237 -8.93 -17.19 5.06
C LEU A 237 -8.38 -17.60 6.43
N TYR A 238 -8.87 -16.97 7.50
CA TYR A 238 -8.40 -17.26 8.83
C TYR A 238 -8.71 -18.70 9.20
N SER A 239 -7.65 -19.42 9.52
CA SER A 239 -7.70 -20.78 10.00
C SER A 239 -6.76 -20.85 11.20
N ASN A 240 -7.10 -21.62 12.23
CA ASN A 240 -6.26 -21.81 13.42
C ASN A 240 -5.00 -22.65 13.11
N LEU A 241 -4.41 -22.47 11.93
CA LEU A 241 -3.24 -23.20 11.43
C LEU A 241 -1.91 -22.59 11.91
N MET A 242 -1.95 -21.51 12.70
CA MET A 242 -0.82 -20.70 13.13
C MET A 242 -1.05 -20.12 14.53
N ASP A 243 -0.02 -20.19 15.39
CA ASP A 243 -0.02 -19.61 16.74
C ASP A 243 0.50 -18.16 16.73
N ALA A 244 -0.17 -17.27 16.01
CA ALA A 244 0.20 -15.87 15.98
C ALA A 244 0.02 -15.20 17.36
N SER A 245 0.95 -14.32 17.75
CA SER A 245 0.87 -13.57 19.01
C SER A 245 -0.33 -12.63 19.08
N ALA A 246 -0.76 -12.10 17.93
CA ALA A 246 -2.05 -11.46 17.78
C ALA A 246 -2.54 -11.63 16.33
N VAL A 247 -3.85 -11.64 16.16
CA VAL A 247 -4.50 -11.73 14.85
C VAL A 247 -5.45 -10.54 14.71
N ILE A 248 -5.37 -9.84 13.58
CA ILE A 248 -6.34 -8.84 13.15
C ILE A 248 -7.02 -9.39 11.91
N LEU A 249 -8.33 -9.58 12.00
CA LEU A 249 -9.15 -10.01 10.87
C LEU A 249 -9.40 -8.82 9.95
N LEU A 250 -9.13 -8.98 8.66
CA LEU A 250 -9.40 -8.02 7.61
C LEU A 250 -10.77 -8.35 6.98
N PRO A 251 -11.64 -7.36 6.73
CA PRO A 251 -12.90 -7.62 6.05
C PRO A 251 -12.68 -8.21 4.67
N LYS A 252 -13.53 -9.15 4.27
CA LYS A 252 -13.56 -9.63 2.89
C LYS A 252 -14.26 -8.63 1.99
N VAL A 253 -13.53 -8.15 0.99
CA VAL A 253 -14.08 -7.44 -0.17
C VAL A 253 -13.49 -8.06 -1.44
N HIS A 254 -14.00 -7.66 -2.59
CA HIS A 254 -13.46 -8.03 -3.89
C HIS A 254 -11.97 -7.66 -3.98
N ASP A 255 -11.17 -8.54 -4.60
CA ASP A 255 -9.71 -8.46 -4.55
C ASP A 255 -9.15 -7.11 -5.02
N VAL A 256 -9.81 -6.47 -6.00
CA VAL A 256 -9.43 -5.13 -6.51
C VAL A 256 -9.58 -4.02 -5.46
N LEU A 257 -10.47 -4.19 -4.49
CA LEU A 257 -10.72 -3.22 -3.41
C LEU A 257 -9.98 -3.61 -2.12
N GLN A 258 -9.47 -4.83 -2.03
CA GLN A 258 -8.87 -5.39 -0.81
C GLN A 258 -7.74 -4.54 -0.25
N GLY A 259 -6.92 -3.93 -1.11
CA GLY A 259 -5.81 -3.06 -0.69
C GLY A 259 -6.27 -1.82 0.09
N ILE A 260 -7.48 -1.31 -0.19
CA ILE A 260 -8.03 -0.09 0.43
C ILE A 260 -8.37 -0.33 1.91
N VAL A 261 -8.91 -1.51 2.23
CA VAL A 261 -9.24 -1.87 3.63
C VAL A 261 -8.05 -2.45 4.38
N SER A 262 -7.18 -3.18 3.69
CA SER A 262 -6.09 -3.93 4.32
C SER A 262 -4.92 -3.04 4.76
N ILE A 263 -4.84 -1.79 4.28
CA ILE A 263 -3.85 -0.82 4.73
C ILE A 263 -4.19 -0.18 6.08
N LEU A 264 -5.47 -0.15 6.45
CA LEU A 264 -5.96 0.53 7.65
C LEU A 264 -5.28 0.08 8.96
N PRO A 265 -5.10 -1.23 9.25
CA PRO A 265 -4.43 -1.65 10.49
C PRO A 265 -2.96 -1.23 10.52
N TYR A 266 -2.29 -1.13 9.35
CA TYR A 266 -0.92 -0.64 9.30
C TYR A 266 -0.82 0.85 9.66
N GLN A 267 -1.72 1.67 9.13
CA GLN A 267 -1.79 3.10 9.45
C GLN A 267 -2.12 3.32 10.93
N LEU A 268 -3.09 2.57 11.47
CA LEU A 268 -3.44 2.60 12.89
C LEU A 268 -2.26 2.15 13.76
N LEU A 269 -1.56 1.09 13.37
CA LEU A 269 -0.41 0.58 14.11
C LEU A 269 0.72 1.61 14.18
N ALA A 270 1.09 2.20 13.05
CA ALA A 270 2.12 3.24 13.01
C ALA A 270 1.74 4.44 13.90
N TYR A 271 0.49 4.89 13.81
CA TYR A 271 -0.04 5.96 14.65
C TYR A 271 0.06 5.62 16.15
N THR A 272 -0.44 4.44 16.54
CA THR A 272 -0.47 4.03 17.95
C THR A 272 0.94 3.84 18.52
N VAL A 273 1.88 3.28 17.75
CA VAL A 273 3.29 3.17 18.17
C VAL A 273 3.92 4.55 18.34
N ALA A 274 3.80 5.43 17.35
CA ALA A 274 4.36 6.79 17.41
C ALA A 274 3.80 7.58 18.60
N LYS A 275 2.50 7.43 18.87
CA LYS A 275 1.83 8.03 20.03
C LYS A 275 2.40 7.53 21.35
N LYS A 276 2.63 6.22 21.49
CA LYS A 276 3.24 5.63 22.71
C LYS A 276 4.68 6.11 22.93
N LEU A 277 5.43 6.30 21.85
CA LEU A 277 6.79 6.83 21.89
C LEU A 277 6.85 8.36 22.07
N GLY A 278 5.71 9.06 22.09
CA GLY A 278 5.64 10.52 22.22
C GLY A 278 6.26 11.26 21.02
N CYS A 279 6.23 10.66 19.83
CA CYS A 279 6.74 11.29 18.60
C CYS A 279 5.79 12.38 18.08
N ASP A 280 6.33 13.36 17.35
CA ASP A 280 5.52 14.27 16.54
C ASP A 280 5.00 13.54 15.30
N ILE A 281 3.71 13.26 15.29
CA ILE A 281 3.03 12.45 14.26
C ILE A 281 2.69 13.28 13.02
N ASP A 282 2.35 14.56 13.21
CA ASP A 282 1.94 15.43 12.10
C ASP A 282 3.15 16.03 11.38
N GLN A 283 4.23 16.31 12.12
CA GLN A 283 5.48 16.90 11.63
C GLN A 283 6.70 16.07 12.06
N PRO A 284 6.84 14.83 11.54
CA PRO A 284 8.01 14.00 11.81
C PRO A 284 9.31 14.71 11.40
N ARG A 285 10.36 14.53 12.20
CA ARG A 285 11.66 15.19 12.00
C ARG A 285 12.24 14.85 10.62
N ASN A 286 12.93 15.83 10.02
CA ASN A 286 13.64 15.71 8.74
C ASN A 286 12.76 15.40 7.51
N LEU A 287 11.43 15.45 7.63
CA LEU A 287 10.51 15.22 6.53
C LEU A 287 9.70 16.49 6.22
N ALA A 288 9.35 16.64 4.94
CA ALA A 288 8.46 17.69 4.46
C ALA A 288 7.27 17.06 3.73
N LYS A 289 6.11 17.73 3.77
CA LYS A 289 4.88 17.21 3.15
C LYS A 289 5.01 16.99 1.63
N SER A 290 5.81 17.82 0.96
CA SER A 290 6.10 17.69 -0.46
C SER A 290 7.57 18.01 -0.70
N VAL A 291 8.25 17.14 -1.45
CA VAL A 291 9.61 17.37 -1.93
C VAL A 291 9.52 18.07 -3.27
N THR A 292 9.68 19.40 -3.26
CA THR A 292 9.56 20.28 -4.44
C THR A 292 10.92 20.70 -5.01
N VAL A 293 12.00 20.18 -4.45
CA VAL A 293 13.39 20.43 -4.86
C VAL A 293 14.11 19.09 -4.98
N GLU A 294 15.10 19.03 -5.85
CA GLU A 294 16.02 17.88 -6.00
C GLU A 294 17.09 17.90 -4.89
#